data_AF-V4NLY4-F1
#
_entry.id   AF-V4NLY4-F1
#
_cell.length_a   1.000
_cell.length_b   1.000
_cell.length_c   1.000
_cell.angle_alpha   90.00
_cell.angle_beta   90.00
_cell.angle_gamma   90.00
#
_symmetry.space_group_name_H-M   'P 1'
#
loop_
_entity.id
_entity.type
_entity.pdbx_description
1 polymer ?
#
loop_
_entity_poly.entity_id
_entity_poly.type
_entity_poly.pdbx_seq_one_letter_code
_entity_poly.pdbx_strand_id
1 'polypeptide(L)' 'MMELPFDVVERILEKLPVKSLLRFKSVSKQWMWTIESQYFKERQLVFSQQRRDLDVLLINPIEWFDVGKVTKSEKKN' A
#
# COMPACT_ATOMS: atom_id res chain seq x y z
N MET A 1 -15.62 -14.39 18.52
CA MET A 1 -14.39 -14.25 17.71
C MET A 1 -13.74 -12.95 18.15
N MET A 2 -12.46 -12.97 18.56
CA MET A 2 -11.79 -11.77 19.07
C MET A 2 -11.27 -10.97 17.88
N GLU A 3 -11.92 -9.84 17.58
CA GLU A 3 -11.45 -8.93 16.53
C GLU A 3 -10.40 -7.98 17.07
N LEU A 4 -9.32 -7.79 16.31
CA LEU A 4 -8.30 -6.80 16.64
C LEU A 4 -8.84 -5.39 16.36
N PRO A 5 -8.62 -4.41 17.25
CA PRO A 5 -8.94 -3.02 16.97
C PRO A 5 -8.21 -2.52 15.71
N PHE A 6 -8.88 -1.67 14.94
CA PHE A 6 -8.36 -1.15 13.68
C PHE A 6 -7.01 -0.44 13.82
N ASP A 7 -6.83 0.36 14.88
CA ASP A 7 -5.59 1.08 15.13
C ASP A 7 -4.38 0.14 15.33
N VAL A 8 -4.63 -1.05 15.88
CA VAL A 8 -3.60 -2.08 16.06
C VAL A 8 -3.22 -2.68 14.71
N VAL A 9 -4.22 -2.96 13.87
CA VAL A 9 -3.99 -3.46 12.51
C VAL A 9 -3.20 -2.45 11.68
N GLU A 10 -3.55 -1.17 11.75
CA GLU A 10 -2.83 -0.09 11.05
C GLU A 10 -1.35 -0.05 11.46
N ARG A 11 -1.05 -0.09 12.78
CA ARG A 11 0.32 -0.13 13.29
C ARG A 11 1.10 -1.37 12.90
N ILE A 12 0.43 -2.51 12.69
CA ILE A 12 1.06 -3.73 12.19
C ILE A 12 1.42 -3.53 10.71
N LEU A 13 0.47 -3.07 9.89
CA LEU A 13 0.68 -2.79 8.47
C LEU A 13 1.83 -1.79 8.28
N GLU A 14 1.93 -0.76 9.12
CA GLU A 14 2.99 0.24 9.09
C GLU A 14 4.41 -0.31 9.31
N LYS A 15 4.55 -1.53 9.81
CA LYS A 15 5.86 -2.15 10.07
C LYS A 15 6.28 -3.14 8.99
N LEU A 16 5.39 -3.43 8.05
CA LEU A 16 5.61 -4.39 6.99
C LEU A 16 6.35 -3.76 5.80
N PRO A 17 7.15 -4.54 5.06
CA PRO A 17 7.73 -4.10 3.79
C PRO A 17 6.64 -3.79 2.76
N VAL A 18 6.91 -2.82 1.87
CA VAL A 18 5.99 -2.37 0.81
C VAL A 18 5.53 -3.52 -0.08
N LYS A 19 6.43 -4.45 -0.43
CA LYS A 19 6.07 -5.63 -1.25
C LYS A 19 5.00 -6.51 -0.61
N SER A 20 5.04 -6.67 0.71
CA SER A 20 4.02 -7.42 1.45
C SER A 20 2.70 -6.64 1.48
N LEU A 21 2.77 -5.33 1.70
CA LEU A 21 1.59 -4.46 1.70
C LEU A 21 0.84 -4.45 0.36
N LEU A 22 1.56 -4.49 -0.76
CA LEU A 22 0.92 -4.59 -2.08
C LEU A 22 0.06 -5.85 -2.23
N ARG A 23 0.53 -6.99 -1.70
CA ARG A 23 -0.25 -8.24 -1.70
C ARG A 23 -1.44 -8.16 -0.74
N PHE A 24 -1.34 -7.37 0.32
CA PHE A 24 -2.34 -7.26 1.38
C PHE A 24 -3.57 -6.43 0.97
N LYS A 25 -3.47 -5.64 -0.10
CA LYS A 25 -4.62 -4.93 -0.68
C LYS A 25 -5.75 -5.87 -1.13
N SER A 26 -5.46 -7.13 -1.47
CA SER A 26 -6.49 -8.10 -1.87
C SER A 26 -7.18 -8.80 -0.70
N VAL A 27 -6.70 -8.63 0.54
CA VAL A 27 -7.23 -9.31 1.72
C VAL A 27 -8.58 -8.74 2.14
N SER A 28 -8.74 -7.42 2.10
CA SER A 28 -10.01 -6.76 2.38
C SER A 28 -10.05 -5.36 1.78
N LYS A 29 -11.27 -4.84 1.53
CA LYS A 29 -11.47 -3.45 1.12
C LYS A 29 -10.89 -2.48 2.16
N GLN A 30 -11.09 -2.77 3.44
CA GLN A 30 -10.59 -1.93 4.53
C GLN A 30 -9.07 -1.80 4.48
N TRP A 31 -8.34 -2.91 4.28
CA TRP A 31 -6.88 -2.92 4.17
C TRP A 31 -6.41 -2.18 2.92
N MET A 32 -7.10 -2.34 1.78
CA MET A 32 -6.80 -1.56 0.57
C MET A 32 -6.88 -0.05 0.82
N TRP A 33 -7.98 0.43 1.42
CA TRP A 33 -8.17 1.86 1.71
C TRP A 33 -7.14 2.38 2.71
N THR A 34 -6.81 1.62 3.75
CA THR A 34 -5.77 1.98 4.72
C THR A 34 -4.42 2.14 4.03
N ILE A 35 -4.01 1.18 3.19
CA ILE A 35 -2.71 1.20 2.51
C ILE A 35 -2.63 2.33 1.46
N GLU A 36 -3.75 2.67 0.81
CA GLU A 36 -3.79 3.75 -0.19
C GLU A 36 -3.86 5.16 0.41
N SER A 37 -4.24 5.28 1.69
CA SER A 37 -4.32 6.54 2.42
C SER A 37 -2.98 7.27 2.48
N GLN A 38 -3.03 8.59 2.31
CA GLN A 38 -1.87 9.47 2.41
C GLN A 38 -1.23 9.40 3.81
N TYR A 39 -2.06 9.40 4.86
CA TYR A 39 -1.62 9.32 6.25
C TYR A 39 -0.78 8.06 6.52
N PHE A 40 -1.24 6.91 5.99
CA PHE A 40 -0.53 5.64 6.15
C PHE A 40 0.83 5.67 5.42
N LYS A 41 0.87 6.19 4.19
CA LYS A 41 2.11 6.31 3.39
C LYS A 41 3.15 7.19 4.08
N GLU A 42 2.74 8.31 4.67
CA GLU A 42 3.62 9.21 5.41
C GLU A 42 4.21 8.52 6.64
N ARG A 43 3.39 7.80 7.42
CA ARG A 43 3.88 7.03 8.58
C ARG A 43 4.82 5.90 8.19
N GLN A 44 4.51 5.18 7.10
CA GLN A 44 5.39 4.15 6.55
C GLN A 44 6.74 4.71 6.09
N LEU A 45 6.74 5.92 5.51
CA LEU A 45 7.96 6.60 5.09
C LEU A 45 8.86 6.94 6.29
N VAL A 46 8.28 7.49 7.37
CA VAL A 46 9.02 7.77 8.61
C VAL A 46 9.61 6.49 9.22
N PHE A 47 8.84 5.41 9.28
CA PHE A 47 9.30 4.13 9.80
C PHE A 47 10.40 3.48 8.95
N SER A 48 10.32 3.57 7.62
CA SER A 48 11.33 2.99 6.72
C SER A 48 12.67 3.74 6.78
N GLN A 49 12.65 5.07 6.90
CA GLN A 49 13.87 5.89 7.10
C GLN A 49 14.63 5.49 8.38
N GLN A 50 13.89 5.17 9.44
CA GLN A 50 14.50 4.81 10.72
C GLN A 50 15.19 3.44 10.72
N ARG A 51 14.78 2.52 9.84
CA ARG A 51 15.31 1.14 9.81
C ARG A 51 16.58 0.98 8.96
N ARG A 52 17.00 2.01 8.19
CA ARG A 52 18.06 1.92 7.16
C ARG A 52 17.90 0.72 6.20
N ASP A 53 16.69 0.20 6.12
CA ASP A 53 16.34 -0.95 5.29
C ASP A 53 15.66 -0.38 4.05
N LEU A 54 16.51 0.02 3.09
CA LEU A 54 16.11 0.38 1.74
C LEU A 54 15.67 -0.89 1.01
N ASP A 55 14.44 -1.35 1.24
CA ASP A 55 13.81 -2.25 0.26
C ASP A 55 13.32 -1.41 -0.94
N VAL A 56 14.29 -0.72 -1.57
CA VAL A 56 14.26 -0.02 -2.87
C VAL A 56 13.08 0.94 -3.04
N LEU A 57 13.36 2.24 -2.83
CA LEU A 57 12.67 3.42 -3.36
C LEU A 57 11.26 3.12 -3.91
N LEU A 58 10.20 3.52 -3.19
CA LEU A 58 8.88 3.86 -3.73
C LEU A 58 8.76 3.40 -5.19
N ILE A 59 8.40 2.13 -5.50
CA ILE A 59 8.21 1.68 -6.89
C ILE A 59 7.47 2.82 -7.57
N ASN A 60 8.15 3.56 -8.47
CA ASN A 60 7.83 4.95 -8.79
C ASN A 60 6.31 5.12 -8.79
N PRO A 61 5.72 6.04 -8.01
CA PRO A 61 4.26 6.24 -8.00
C PRO A 61 3.66 6.43 -9.41
N ILE A 62 4.52 6.73 -10.39
CA ILE A 62 4.25 6.90 -11.81
C ILE A 62 4.06 5.56 -12.56
N GLU A 63 4.81 4.49 -12.24
CA GLU A 63 4.79 3.24 -13.04
C GLU A 63 3.48 2.45 -12.89
N TRP A 64 2.79 2.54 -11.74
CA TRP A 64 1.51 1.86 -11.54
C TRP A 64 0.30 2.65 -12.06
N PHE A 65 0.40 3.98 -12.18
CA PHE A 65 -0.72 4.80 -12.65
C PHE A 65 -0.95 4.64 -14.16
N ASP A 66 0.08 4.23 -14.92
CA ASP A 66 0.00 4.02 -16.37
C ASP A 66 -0.56 2.64 -16.76
N VAL A 67 -0.38 1.60 -15.95
CA VAL A 67 -0.93 0.26 -16.27
C VAL A 67 -2.47 0.25 -16.29
N GLY A 68 -3.11 1.12 -15.50
CA GLY A 68 -4.58 1.22 -15.44
C GLY A 68 -5.24 1.93 -16.63
N LYS A 69 -4.48 2.61 -17.51
CA LYS A 69 -5.02 3.32 -18.69
C LYS A 69 -5.05 2.46 -19.95
N VAL A 70 -4.23 1.41 -20.03
CA VAL A 70 -4.08 0.58 -21.25
C VAL A 70 -5.34 -0.27 -21.54
N THR A 71 -6.17 -0.60 -20.55
CA THR A 71 -7.29 -1.53 -20.75
C THR A 71 -8.63 -0.88 -21.10
N LYS A 72 -8.70 0.44 -21.31
CA LYS A 72 -9.97 1.14 -21.62
C LYS A 72 -10.10 1.69 -23.04
N SER A 73 -9.08 1.50 -23.89
CA SER A 73 -9.06 1.99 -25.28
C SER A 73 -9.58 0.98 -26.30
N GLU A 74 -9.66 -0.32 -25.97
CA GLU A 74 -10.01 -1.38 -26.93
C GLU A 74 -11.50 -1.78 -26.90
N LYS A 75 -12.41 -0.85 -26.61
CA LYS A 75 -13.87 -1.03 -26.79
C LYS A 75 -14.55 0.27 -27.18
N LYS A 76 -14.09 0.87 -28.28
CA LYS A 76 -14.90 1.76 -29.12
C LYS A 76 -14.43 1.63 -30.56
N ASN A 77 -14.69 0.46 -31.13
CA ASN A 77 -14.97 0.32 -32.55
C ASN A 77 -16.40 -0.25 -32.65
#